data_AF-A0A8T4UZG7-F1
#
_entry.id   AF-A0A8T4UZG7-F1
#
_cell.length_a   1.000
_cell.length_b   1.000
_cell.length_c   1.000
_cell.angle_alpha   90.00
_cell.angle_beta   90.00
_cell.angle_gamma   90.00
#
_symmetry.space_group_name_H-M   'P 1'
#
loop_
_entity.id
_entity.type
_entity.pdbx_description
1 polymer ?
#
loop_
_entity_poly.entity_id
_entity_poly.type
_entity_poly.pdbx_seq_one_letter_code
_entity_poly.pdbx_strand_id
1 'polypeptide(L)' 'MKIIVVGCGTTGNLIIPNLKGDITIIDRDIVEKKNLNRLIQFTIKDVGKPKAEV' A
#
# COMPACT_ATOMS: atom_id res chain seq x y z
N MET A 1 13.22 15.65 -1.99
CA MET A 1 13.68 14.28 -2.24
C MET A 1 12.57 13.54 -2.96
N LYS A 2 12.89 12.84 -4.05
CA LYS A 2 11.92 12.00 -4.77
C LYS A 2 12.15 10.55 -4.37
N ILE A 3 11.07 9.84 -4.02
CA ILE A 3 11.12 8.47 -3.53
C ILE A 3 10.18 7.62 -4.39
N ILE A 4 10.66 6.47 -4.85
CA ILE A 4 9.82 5.47 -5.51
C ILE A 4 9.75 4.26 -4.60
N VAL A 5 8.53 3.81 -4.29
CA VAL A 5 8.27 2.58 -3.54
C VAL A 5 7.61 1.59 -4.47
N VAL A 6 8.24 0.43 -4.67
CA VAL A 6 7.69 -0.68 -5.45
C VAL A 6 7.15 -1.73 -4.47
N GLY A 7 5.83 -1.87 -4.43
CA GLY A 7 5.07 -2.71 -3.52
C GLY A 7 4.58 -1.95 -2.28
N CYS A 8 3.25 -1.91 -2.09
CA CYS A 8 2.58 -1.43 -0.87
C CYS A 8 1.90 -2.57 -0.07
N GLY A 9 2.33 -3.81 -0.33
CA GLY A 9 2.14 -4.96 0.55
C GLY A 9 2.90 -4.85 1.88
N THR A 10 3.27 -5.96 2.52
CA THR A 10 3.78 -6.00 3.91
C THR A 10 4.76 -4.88 4.27
N THR A 11 5.91 -4.77 3.59
CA THR A 11 6.91 -3.77 3.91
C THR A 11 6.43 -2.35 3.57
N GLY A 12 5.88 -2.16 2.38
CA GLY A 12 5.39 -0.85 1.94
C GLY A 12 4.29 -0.29 2.85
N ASN A 13 3.36 -1.14 3.27
CA ASN A 13 2.25 -0.80 4.18
C ASN A 13 2.74 -0.24 5.53
N LEU A 14 3.93 -0.66 5.99
CA LEU A 14 4.56 -0.19 7.22
C LEU A 14 5.42 1.07 7.01
N ILE A 15 6.18 1.14 5.92
CA ILE A 15 7.16 2.23 5.74
C ILE A 15 6.58 3.48 5.10
N ILE A 16 5.62 3.34 4.17
CA ILE A 16 5.07 4.46 3.38
C ILE A 16 4.54 5.60 4.27
N PRO A 17 3.78 5.35 5.36
CA PRO A 17 3.30 6.42 6.24
C PRO A 17 4.41 7.24 6.92
N ASN A 18 5.62 6.68 7.02
CA ASN A 18 6.76 7.30 7.67
C ASN A 18 7.66 8.06 6.68
N LEU A 19 7.46 7.89 5.37
CA LEU A 19 8.20 8.62 4.35
C LEU A 19 7.69 10.06 4.23
N LYS A 20 8.59 10.97 3.85
CA LYS A 20 8.30 12.39 3.62
C LYS A 20 8.90 12.84 2.29
N GLY A 21 8.17 13.68 1.56
CA GLY A 21 8.60 14.22 0.27
C GLY A 21 7.65 13.84 -0.87
N ASP A 22 8.19 13.84 -2.08
CA ASP A 22 7.48 13.44 -3.30
C ASP A 22 7.61 11.92 -3.47
N ILE A 23 6.50 11.20 -3.29
CA ILE A 23 6.48 9.73 -3.20
C ILE A 23 5.62 9.18 -4.33
N THR A 24 6.20 8.30 -5.14
CA THR A 24 5.47 7.48 -6.13
C THR A 24 5.39 6.04 -5.63
N ILE A 25 4.18 5.48 -5.57
CA ILE A 25 3.93 4.09 -5.17
C ILE A 25 3.53 3.29 -6.41
N ILE A 26 4.16 2.13 -6.60
CA ILE A 26 3.85 1.21 -7.69
C ILE A 26 3.51 -0.14 -7.08
N ASP A 27 2.28 -0.58 -7.24
CA ASP A 27 1.86 -1.94 -6.89
C ASP A 27 0.80 -2.39 -7.90
N ARG A 28 0.97 -3.58 -8.46
CA ARG A 28 0.05 -4.14 -9.48
C ARG A 28 -1.08 -4.94 -8.85
N ASP A 29 -0.96 -5.29 -7.59
CA ASP A 29 -1.96 -6.11 -6.91
C ASP A 29 -3.19 -5.29 -6.54
N ILE A 30 -4.29 -6.01 -6.33
CA ILE A 30 -5.50 -5.50 -5.69
C ILE A 30 -5.52 -5.86 -4.21
N VAL A 31 -6.27 -5.12 -3.41
CA VAL A 31 -6.54 -5.47 -2.01
C VAL A 31 -7.41 -6.74 -1.99
N GLU A 32 -6.89 -7.81 -1.40
CA GLU A 32 -7.62 -9.06 -1.18
C GLU A 32 -8.06 -9.17 0.29
N LYS A 33 -9.16 -9.89 0.55
CA LYS A 33 -9.64 -10.14 1.93
C LYS A 33 -8.55 -10.76 2.83
N LYS A 34 -7.71 -11.65 2.26
CA LYS A 34 -6.57 -12.27 2.96
C LYS A 34 -5.46 -11.30 3.35
N ASN A 35 -5.47 -10.06 2.87
CA ASN A 35 -4.48 -9.04 3.20
C ASN A 35 -4.81 -8.32 4.51
N LEU A 36 -6.10 -8.23 4.86
CA LEU A 36 -6.59 -7.48 6.02
C LEU A 36 -6.09 -8.03 7.36
N ASN A 37 -5.54 -9.25 7.38
CA ASN A 37 -4.95 -9.86 8.57
C ASN A 37 -3.57 -9.28 8.94
N ARG A 38 -2.92 -8.52 8.04
CA ARG A 38 -1.53 -8.03 8.24
C ARG A 38 -1.22 -6.70 7.59
N LEU A 39 -2.03 -6.23 6.64
CA LEU A 39 -1.86 -4.94 5.97
C LEU A 39 -2.82 -3.93 6.60
N ILE A 40 -2.32 -3.21 7.60
CA ILE A 40 -3.09 -2.30 8.45
C ILE A 40 -3.63 -1.06 7.73
N GLN A 41 -3.06 -0.68 6.58
CA GLN A 41 -3.56 0.47 5.81
C GLN A 41 -4.82 0.15 4.97
N PHE A 42 -5.25 -1.11 4.91
CA PHE A 42 -6.40 -1.52 4.11
C PHE A 42 -7.58 -1.92 4.99
N THR A 43 -8.79 -1.56 4.55
CA THR A 43 -10.03 -1.92 5.24
C THR A 43 -10.87 -2.86 4.38
N ILE A 44 -11.94 -3.41 4.95
CA ILE A 44 -12.89 -4.25 4.21
C ILE A 44 -13.53 -3.51 3.02
N LYS A 45 -13.62 -2.17 3.07
CA LYS A 45 -14.19 -1.33 2.00
C LYS A 45 -13.26 -1.19 0.80
N ASP A 46 -12.00 -1.62 0.95
CA ASP A 46 -10.97 -1.47 -0.08
C ASP A 46 -10.75 -2.75 -0.87
N VAL A 47 -11.32 -3.87 -0.43
CA VAL A 47 -11.24 -5.15 -1.13
C VAL A 47 -11.71 -4.99 -2.57
N GLY A 48 -10.87 -5.40 -3.52
CA GLY A 48 -11.10 -5.29 -4.96
C GLY A 48 -10.50 -4.03 -5.60
N LYS A 49 -10.05 -3.03 -4.84
CA LYS A 49 -9.37 -1.84 -5.36
C LYS A 49 -7.86 -2.10 -5.57
N PRO A 50 -7.19 -1.38 -6.49
CA PRO A 50 -5.73 -1.41 -6.61
C PRO A 50 -5.06 -0.98 -5.29
N LYS A 51 -4.08 -1.75 -4.80
CA LYS A 51 -3.42 -1.43 -3.51
C LYS A 51 -2.73 -0.07 -3.50
N ALA A 52 -2.26 0.40 -4.66
CA ALA A 52 -1.58 1.68 -4.79
C ALA A 52 -2.53 2.91 -4.77
N GLU A 53 -3.85 2.70 -4.88
CA GLU A 53 -4.87 3.76 -4.91
C GLU A 53 -5.65 3.89 -3.58
N VAL A 54 -5.37 3.01 -2.62
CA VAL A 54 -6.01 2.96 -1.28
C VAL A 54 -5.09 3.60 -0.26
#